data_AF-A0A811TA50-F1
#
_entry.id   AF-A0A811TA50-F1
#
_cell.length_a   1.000
_cell.length_b   1.000
_cell.length_c   1.000
_cell.angle_alpha   90.00
_cell.angle_beta   90.00
_cell.angle_gamma   90.00
#
_symmetry.space_group_name_H-M   'P 1'
#
loop_
_entity.id
_entity.type
_entity.pdbx_description
1 polymer ?
#
loop_
_entity_poly.entity_id
_entity_poly.type
_entity_poly.pdbx_seq_one_letter_code
_entity_poly.pdbx_strand_id
1 'polypeptide(L)'
;MLDATLVTHLGVLQQEELLDLWEDSCIGAGEGWFNKIQEATAKASVAILLVSANFLVSEFIRRKEVPLLLERRFNEGLHIYPVIIRPCAWKQIKWLSQMNLRPKNGRAISGGNEFQIDTDLTTISEEVATIVQKIQKILIEEGVKEPKSFGSPKG
;
A
#
# COMPACT_ATOMS: atom_id res chain seq x y z
N MET A 1 -11.78 -11.36 8.01
CA MET A 1 -11.75 -12.70 7.39
C MET A 1 -11.02 -12.76 6.02
N LEU A 2 -10.55 -11.65 5.44
CA LEU A 2 -9.64 -11.66 4.26
C LEU A 2 -8.52 -10.63 4.41
N ASP A 3 -8.87 -9.47 4.97
CA ASP A 3 -7.98 -8.55 5.69
C ASP A 3 -6.99 -9.28 6.60
N ALA A 4 -7.47 -10.02 7.59
CA ALA A 4 -6.65 -10.77 8.53
C ALA A 4 -5.78 -11.83 7.83
N THR A 5 -6.29 -12.46 6.76
CA THR A 5 -5.53 -13.46 6.00
C THR A 5 -4.37 -12.82 5.24
N LEU A 6 -4.59 -11.67 4.58
CA LEU A 6 -3.50 -10.95 3.91
C LEU A 6 -2.45 -10.47 4.92
N VAL A 7 -2.87 -10.02 6.10
CA VAL A 7 -1.97 -9.63 7.19
C VAL A 7 -1.10 -10.82 7.63
N THR A 8 -1.68 -12.02 7.74
CA THR A 8 -0.89 -13.24 8.01
C THR A 8 0.15 -13.52 6.94
N HIS A 9 -0.22 -13.43 5.66
CA HIS A 9 0.73 -13.64 4.54
C HIS A 9 1.86 -12.59 4.54
N LEU A 10 1.53 -11.31 4.75
CA LEU A 10 2.52 -10.24 4.89
C LEU A 10 3.35 -10.36 6.18
N GLY A 11 2.77 -10.94 7.23
CA GLY A 11 3.42 -11.20 8.51
C GLY A 11 4.62 -12.13 8.38
N VAL A 12 4.61 -13.07 7.43
CA VAL A 12 5.79 -13.88 7.09
C VAL A 12 6.98 -12.98 6.72
N LEU A 13 6.75 -11.96 5.90
CA LEU A 13 7.79 -11.03 5.46
C LEU A 13 8.23 -10.10 6.59
N GLN A 14 7.32 -9.74 7.49
CA GLN A 14 7.66 -8.96 8.67
C GLN A 14 8.56 -9.74 9.64
N GLN A 15 8.33 -11.05 9.83
CA GLN A 15 9.20 -11.89 10.66
C GLN A 15 10.61 -12.02 10.09
N GLU A 16 10.75 -11.95 8.75
CA GLU A 16 12.04 -11.95 8.05
C GLU A 16 12.66 -10.55 7.92
N GLU A 17 12.11 -9.54 8.63
CA GLU A 17 12.58 -8.14 8.61
C GLU A 17 12.60 -7.49 7.20
N LEU A 18 11.82 -8.03 6.26
CA LEU A 18 11.76 -7.54 4.87
C LEU A 18 10.86 -6.31 4.72
N LEU A 19 9.93 -6.10 5.66
CA LEU A 19 9.05 -4.94 5.72
C LEU A 19 8.53 -4.71 7.13
N ASP A 20 8.13 -3.47 7.40
CA ASP A 20 7.29 -3.13 8.55
C ASP A 20 5.82 -3.08 8.10
N LEU A 21 4.96 -3.80 8.83
CA LEU A 21 3.52 -3.85 8.56
C LEU A 21 2.75 -3.00 9.57
N TRP A 22 1.80 -2.20 9.07
CA TRP A 22 0.87 -1.44 9.87
C TRP A 22 -0.56 -1.66 9.39
N GLU A 23 -1.50 -1.91 10.31
CA GLU A 23 -2.93 -1.96 10.02
C GLU A 23 -3.77 -1.28 11.12
N ASP A 24 -4.93 -0.75 10.73
CA ASP A 24 -5.85 -0.01 11.61
C ASP A 24 -6.45 -0.87 12.74
N SER A 25 -6.45 -2.20 12.59
CA SER A 25 -6.88 -3.14 13.63
C SER A 25 -6.08 -3.00 14.95
N CYS A 26 -4.88 -2.41 14.87
CA CYS A 26 -4.00 -2.15 16.02
C CYS A 26 -4.44 -0.93 16.86
N ILE A 27 -5.52 -0.24 16.50
CA ILE A 27 -5.99 0.94 17.22
C ILE A 27 -7.25 0.63 18.04
N GLY A 28 -7.11 0.71 19.36
CA GLY A 28 -8.25 0.63 20.30
C GLY A 28 -9.27 1.75 20.08
N ALA A 29 -10.55 1.47 20.31
CA ALA A 29 -11.63 2.44 20.16
C ALA A 29 -11.54 3.57 21.21
N GLY A 30 -11.50 4.82 20.75
CA GLY A 30 -11.46 6.02 21.58
C GLY A 30 -10.28 6.92 21.22
N GLU A 31 -10.61 8.10 20.70
CA GLU A 31 -9.75 9.27 20.38
C GLU A 31 -8.23 9.04 20.22
N GLY A 32 -7.77 9.08 18.96
CA GLY A 32 -6.36 8.93 18.60
C GLY A 32 -6.14 8.08 17.34
N TRP A 33 -7.15 7.28 16.96
CA TRP A 33 -7.22 6.55 15.68
C TRP A 33 -6.80 7.42 14.52
N PHE A 34 -7.46 8.56 14.33
CA PHE A 34 -7.28 9.37 13.14
C PHE A 34 -5.84 9.85 12.98
N ASN A 35 -5.23 10.28 14.09
CA ASN A 35 -3.85 10.73 14.10
C ASN A 35 -2.89 9.58 13.78
N LYS A 36 -3.11 8.40 14.35
CA LYS A 36 -2.30 7.21 14.06
C LYS A 36 -2.39 6.75 12.60
N ILE A 37 -3.58 6.78 11.99
CA ILE A 37 -3.73 6.54 10.54
C ILE A 37 -2.93 7.57 9.75
N GLN A 38 -3.03 8.85 10.09
CA GLN A 38 -2.29 9.88 9.37
C GLN A 38 -0.78 9.74 9.52
N GLU A 39 -0.29 9.41 10.72
CA GLU A 39 1.13 9.17 10.98
C GLU A 39 1.65 7.93 10.22
N ALA A 40 0.90 6.83 10.26
CA ALA A 40 1.25 5.61 9.55
C ALA A 40 1.22 5.85 8.04
N THR A 41 0.18 6.54 7.56
CA THR A 41 0.08 6.97 6.17
C THR A 41 1.31 7.78 5.81
N ALA A 42 1.63 8.87 6.52
CA ALA A 42 2.76 9.76 6.23
C ALA A 42 4.13 9.06 6.16
N LYS A 43 4.32 7.95 6.87
CA LYS A 43 5.58 7.18 6.87
C LYS A 43 5.60 6.04 5.85
N ALA A 44 4.44 5.63 5.33
CA ALA A 44 4.35 4.49 4.44
C ALA A 44 5.05 4.74 3.10
N SER A 45 5.79 3.74 2.63
CA SER A 45 6.35 3.66 1.28
C SER A 45 5.43 2.94 0.30
N VAL A 46 4.58 2.03 0.81
CA VAL A 46 3.57 1.29 0.06
C VAL A 46 2.25 1.36 0.81
N ALA A 47 1.17 1.70 0.10
CA ALA A 47 -0.19 1.72 0.63
C ALA A 47 -1.05 0.65 -0.08
N ILE A 48 -1.46 -0.39 0.66
CA ILE A 48 -2.30 -1.46 0.12
C ILE A 48 -3.77 -1.09 0.31
N LEU A 49 -4.53 -0.98 -0.79
CA LEU A 49 -5.96 -0.65 -0.72
C LEU A 49 -6.81 -1.90 -0.86
N LEU A 50 -7.52 -2.28 0.19
CA LEU A 50 -8.43 -3.43 0.18
C LEU A 50 -9.79 -3.03 -0.39
N VAL A 51 -9.89 -3.06 -1.72
CA VAL A 51 -11.04 -2.57 -2.47
C VAL A 51 -12.23 -3.52 -2.34
N SER A 52 -13.35 -2.98 -1.87
CA SER A 52 -14.65 -3.62 -1.75
C SER A 52 -15.76 -2.57 -1.87
N ALA A 53 -17.02 -2.98 -1.91
CA ALA A 53 -18.14 -2.03 -1.87
C ALA A 53 -18.06 -1.11 -0.63
N ASN A 54 -17.78 -1.66 0.55
CA ASN A 54 -17.64 -0.89 1.81
C ASN A 54 -16.51 0.14 1.72
N PHE A 55 -15.37 -0.24 1.14
CA PHE A 55 -14.26 0.68 0.90
C PHE A 55 -14.68 1.84 -0.01
N LEU A 56 -15.39 1.54 -1.11
CA LEU A 56 -15.78 2.54 -2.11
C LEU A 56 -16.92 3.46 -1.66
N VAL A 57 -17.77 3.05 -0.71
CA VAL A 57 -18.86 3.90 -0.18
C VAL A 57 -18.49 4.64 1.10
N SER A 58 -17.39 4.28 1.77
CA SER A 58 -16.93 4.95 2.98
C SER A 58 -16.63 6.43 2.71
N GLU A 59 -17.36 7.32 3.41
CA GLU A 59 -17.12 8.76 3.30
C GLU A 59 -15.74 9.17 3.78
N PHE A 60 -15.24 8.50 4.83
CA PHE A 60 -13.93 8.74 5.39
C PHE A 60 -12.83 8.42 4.37
N ILE A 61 -12.83 7.20 3.81
CA ILE A 61 -11.88 6.76 2.78
C ILE A 61 -11.92 7.72 1.59
N ARG A 62 -13.12 8.05 1.11
CA ARG A 62 -13.29 8.88 -0.08
C ARG A 62 -12.87 10.34 0.11
N ARG A 63 -13.17 10.94 1.26
CA ARG A 63 -12.97 12.38 1.48
C ARG A 63 -11.65 12.70 2.16
N LYS A 64 -11.01 11.73 2.82
CA LYS A 64 -9.78 11.95 3.61
C LYS A 64 -8.63 11.11 3.09
N GLU A 65 -8.74 9.79 3.11
CA GLU A 65 -7.59 8.92 2.83
C GLU A 65 -7.21 8.89 1.35
N VAL A 66 -8.15 8.65 0.44
CA VAL A 66 -7.85 8.56 -0.99
C VAL A 66 -7.22 9.84 -1.53
N PRO A 67 -7.73 11.06 -1.24
CA PRO A 67 -7.05 12.28 -1.67
C PRO A 67 -5.61 12.39 -1.14
N LEU A 68 -5.38 12.13 0.14
CA LEU A 68 -4.05 12.17 0.76
C LEU A 68 -3.09 11.15 0.12
N LEU A 69 -3.55 9.91 -0.08
CA LEU A 69 -2.75 8.86 -0.71
C LEU A 69 -2.38 9.22 -2.15
N LEU A 70 -3.34 9.74 -2.92
CA LEU A 70 -3.09 10.20 -4.28
C LEU A 70 -2.08 11.35 -4.30
N GLU A 71 -2.24 12.35 -3.43
CA GLU A 71 -1.31 13.46 -3.29
C GLU A 71 0.11 12.97 -3.00
N ARG A 72 0.28 12.09 -2.01
CA ARG A 72 1.58 11.49 -1.68
C ARG A 72 2.14 10.62 -2.81
N ARG A 73 1.29 9.93 -3.57
CA ARG A 73 1.74 9.20 -4.77
C ARG A 73 2.33 10.16 -5.81
N PHE A 74 1.71 11.31 -6.03
CA PHE A 74 2.18 12.28 -7.03
C PHE A 74 3.39 13.08 -6.54
N ASN A 75 3.44 13.46 -5.27
CA ASN A 75 4.43 14.40 -4.73
C ASN A 75 5.60 13.72 -4.01
N GLU A 76 5.38 12.56 -3.38
CA GLU A 76 6.34 11.90 -2.49
C GLU A 76 6.72 10.49 -2.98
N GLY A 77 6.17 10.04 -4.11
CA GLY A 77 6.48 8.73 -4.68
C GLY A 77 5.85 7.54 -3.95
N LEU A 78 4.83 7.76 -3.09
CA LEU A 78 4.10 6.67 -2.43
C LEU A 78 3.58 5.65 -3.45
N HIS A 79 3.89 4.38 -3.24
CA HIS A 79 3.40 3.30 -4.09
C HIS A 79 1.99 2.85 -3.63
N ILE A 80 0.95 3.19 -4.39
CA ILE A 80 -0.42 2.69 -4.13
C ILE A 80 -0.62 1.33 -4.81
N TYR A 81 -1.01 0.33 -4.03
CA TYR A 81 -1.20 -1.05 -4.46
C TYR A 81 -2.64 -1.52 -4.21
N PRO A 82 -3.56 -1.35 -5.18
CA PRO A 82 -4.96 -1.71 -4.99
C PRO A 82 -5.21 -3.21 -5.18
N VAL A 83 -5.89 -3.82 -4.21
CA VAL A 83 -6.28 -5.25 -4.20
C VAL A 83 -7.80 -5.36 -4.13
N ILE A 84 -8.41 -5.97 -5.14
CA ILE A 84 -9.86 -6.22 -5.18
C ILE A 84 -10.17 -7.41 -4.28
N ILE A 85 -10.51 -7.16 -3.01
CA ILE A 85 -10.80 -8.24 -2.06
C ILE A 85 -12.23 -8.78 -2.21
N ARG A 86 -13.18 -7.97 -2.69
CA ARG A 86 -14.58 -8.36 -2.93
C ARG A 86 -15.13 -7.78 -4.23
N PRO A 87 -16.09 -8.46 -4.90
CA PRO A 87 -16.75 -7.92 -6.09
C PRO A 87 -17.36 -6.55 -5.80
N CYS A 88 -17.08 -5.57 -6.66
CA CYS A 88 -17.63 -4.22 -6.56
C CYS A 88 -17.49 -3.48 -7.90
N ALA A 89 -18.17 -2.34 -8.02
CA ALA A 89 -18.18 -1.52 -9.23
C ALA A 89 -16.90 -0.67 -9.43
N TRP A 90 -15.72 -1.21 -9.07
CA TRP A 90 -14.44 -0.48 -9.10
C TRP A 90 -14.10 0.08 -10.49
N LYS A 91 -14.55 -0.57 -11.57
CA LYS A 91 -14.36 -0.12 -12.96
C LYS A 91 -14.96 1.27 -13.23
N GLN A 92 -15.99 1.66 -12.46
CA GLN A 92 -16.65 2.96 -12.58
C GLN A 92 -15.90 4.08 -11.84
N ILE A 93 -14.90 3.73 -11.03
CA ILE A 93 -14.14 4.67 -10.21
C ILE A 93 -12.90 5.11 -11.01
N LYS A 94 -12.98 6.28 -11.66
CA LYS A 94 -11.99 6.76 -12.63
C LYS A 94 -10.53 6.67 -12.16
N TRP A 95 -10.24 7.12 -10.94
CA TRP A 95 -8.88 7.11 -10.40
C TRP A 95 -8.36 5.69 -10.17
N LEU A 96 -9.24 4.75 -9.83
CA LEU A 96 -8.90 3.38 -9.49
C LEU A 96 -8.81 2.49 -10.74
N SER A 97 -9.70 2.68 -11.71
CA SER A 97 -9.72 1.89 -12.95
C SER A 97 -8.51 2.12 -13.85
N GLN A 98 -7.77 3.21 -13.63
CA GLN A 98 -6.52 3.53 -14.32
C GLN A 98 -5.28 2.98 -13.60
N MET A 99 -5.43 2.35 -12.43
CA MET A 99 -4.31 1.79 -11.67
C MET A 99 -4.03 0.32 -11.98
N ASN A 100 -2.77 -0.09 -11.78
CA ASN A 100 -2.37 -1.49 -11.81
C ASN A 100 -2.84 -2.22 -10.55
N LEU A 101 -4.07 -2.72 -10.58
CA LEU A 101 -4.69 -3.47 -9.49
C LEU A 101 -4.28 -4.95 -9.45
N ARG A 102 -4.62 -5.60 -8.34
CA ARG A 102 -4.53 -7.05 -8.16
C ARG A 102 -5.85 -7.67 -7.72
N PRO A 103 -6.08 -8.94 -8.07
CA PRO A 103 -5.41 -9.73 -9.12
C PRO A 103 -5.41 -9.06 -10.50
N LYS A 104 -4.39 -9.33 -11.35
CA LYS A 104 -4.18 -8.64 -12.64
C LYS A 104 -5.36 -8.77 -13.61
N ASN A 105 -6.15 -9.84 -13.48
CA ASN A 105 -7.36 -10.08 -14.27
C ASN A 105 -8.61 -9.32 -13.74
N GLY A 106 -8.48 -8.59 -12.62
CA GLY A 106 -9.59 -7.87 -11.99
C GLY A 106 -10.62 -8.74 -11.28
N ARG A 107 -10.37 -10.04 -11.11
CA ARG A 107 -11.19 -10.94 -10.29
C ARG A 107 -11.05 -10.52 -8.83
N ALA A 108 -12.15 -10.56 -8.07
CA ALA A 108 -12.06 -10.38 -6.62
C ALA A 108 -11.42 -11.61 -5.95
N ILE A 109 -10.54 -11.39 -4.96
CA ILE A 109 -9.92 -12.46 -4.15
C ILE A 109 -10.99 -13.40 -3.59
N SER A 110 -12.06 -12.84 -3.00
CA SER A 110 -13.17 -13.62 -2.43
C SER A 110 -13.93 -14.49 -3.41
N GLY A 111 -13.69 -14.38 -4.73
CA GLY A 111 -14.29 -15.24 -5.74
C GLY A 111 -13.51 -16.53 -6.01
N GLY A 112 -12.37 -16.74 -5.36
CA GLY A 112 -11.58 -17.97 -5.46
C GLY A 112 -12.00 -19.03 -4.43
N ASN A 113 -11.55 -20.28 -4.64
CA ASN A 113 -11.51 -21.26 -3.55
C ASN A 113 -10.32 -20.98 -2.62
N GLU A 114 -10.21 -21.71 -1.51
CA GLU A 114 -9.16 -21.53 -0.51
C GLU A 114 -7.75 -21.54 -1.12
N PHE A 115 -7.42 -22.58 -1.90
CA PHE A 115 -6.13 -22.69 -2.59
C PHE A 115 -5.82 -21.49 -3.50
N GLN A 116 -6.81 -21.03 -4.27
CA GLN A 116 -6.65 -19.88 -5.17
C GLN A 116 -6.50 -18.58 -4.39
N ILE A 117 -7.22 -18.42 -3.28
CA ILE A 117 -7.09 -17.26 -2.39
C ILE A 117 -5.68 -17.21 -1.83
N ASP A 118 -5.16 -18.30 -1.28
CA ASP A 118 -3.80 -18.34 -0.75
C ASP A 118 -2.76 -18.07 -1.83
N THR A 119 -2.92 -18.66 -3.03
CA THR A 119 -2.03 -18.40 -4.17
C THR A 119 -2.01 -16.92 -4.56
N ASP A 120 -3.19 -16.27 -4.60
CA ASP A 120 -3.27 -14.85 -4.91
C ASP A 120 -2.60 -14.00 -3.82
N LEU A 121 -2.82 -14.33 -2.54
CA LEU A 121 -2.27 -13.60 -1.40
C LEU A 121 -0.75 -13.78 -1.30
N THR A 122 -0.22 -14.97 -1.58
CA THR A 122 1.22 -15.22 -1.69
C THR A 122 1.82 -14.37 -2.80
N THR A 123 1.22 -14.39 -4.00
CA THR A 123 1.67 -13.58 -5.14
C THR A 123 1.69 -12.09 -4.79
N ILE A 124 0.63 -11.61 -4.13
CA ILE A 124 0.54 -10.22 -3.67
C ILE A 124 1.66 -9.89 -2.68
N SER A 125 1.94 -10.78 -1.73
CA SER A 125 2.94 -10.57 -0.70
C SER A 125 4.35 -10.52 -1.29
N GLU A 126 4.69 -11.44 -2.20
CA GLU A 126 5.97 -11.44 -2.92
C GLU A 126 6.16 -10.19 -3.80
N GLU A 127 5.11 -9.74 -4.48
CA GLU A 127 5.15 -8.51 -5.27
C GLU A 127 5.36 -7.28 -4.36
N VAL A 128 4.71 -7.23 -3.19
CA VAL A 128 4.91 -6.17 -2.19
C VAL A 128 6.34 -6.18 -1.66
N ALA A 129 6.89 -7.34 -1.29
CA ALA A 129 8.29 -7.46 -0.86
C ALA A 129 9.26 -6.92 -1.93
N THR A 130 9.03 -7.29 -3.18
CA THR A 130 9.83 -6.82 -4.32
C THR A 130 9.76 -5.30 -4.48
N ILE A 131 8.58 -4.68 -4.27
CA ILE A 131 8.40 -3.23 -4.33
C ILE A 131 9.16 -2.56 -3.19
N VAL A 132 9.02 -3.06 -1.95
CA VAL A 132 9.70 -2.51 -0.77
C VAL A 132 11.22 -2.56 -0.94
N GLN A 133 11.77 -3.70 -1.35
CA GLN A 133 13.22 -3.85 -1.60
C GLN A 133 13.73 -2.88 -2.67
N LYS A 134 12.96 -2.65 -3.74
CA LYS A 134 13.31 -1.66 -4.77
C LYS A 134 13.34 -0.25 -4.22
N ILE A 135 12.35 0.12 -3.40
CA ILE A 135 12.30 1.44 -2.77
C ILE A 135 13.50 1.63 -1.83
N GLN A 136 13.78 0.64 -0.97
CA GLN A 136 14.94 0.66 -0.07
C GLN A 136 16.26 0.85 -0.85
N LYS A 137 16.44 0.10 -1.94
CA LYS A 137 17.63 0.23 -2.79
C LYS A 137 17.77 1.63 -3.38
N ILE A 138 16.68 2.22 -3.90
CA ILE A 138 16.69 3.59 -4.45
C ILE A 138 17.09 4.60 -3.36
N LEU A 139 16.49 4.49 -2.16
CA LEU A 139 16.78 5.40 -1.05
C LEU A 139 18.25 5.31 -0.59
N ILE A 140 18.84 4.11 -0.59
CA ILE A 140 20.27 3.91 -0.31
C ILE A 140 21.12 4.56 -1.41
N GLU A 141 20.81 4.33 -2.68
CA GLU A 141 21.55 4.90 -3.82
C GLU A 141 21.46 6.43 -3.88
N GLU A 142 20.32 7.02 -3.50
CA GLU A 142 20.14 8.48 -3.41
C GLU A 142 20.83 9.08 -2.19
N GLY A 143 20.81 8.39 -1.04
CA GLY A 143 21.53 8.81 0.16
C GLY A 143 23.05 8.70 0.08
N VAL A 144 23.58 7.86 -0.82
CA VAL A 144 25.03 7.69 -1.06
C VAL A 144 25.61 8.74 -2.03
N LYS A 145 24.78 9.50 -2.77
CA LYS A 145 25.29 10.59 -3.61
C LYS A 145 25.75 11.76 -2.72
N GLU A 146 27.07 11.85 -2.50
CA GLU A 146 27.69 13.01 -1.85
C GLU A 146 27.21 14.32 -2.50
N PRO A 147 27.00 15.41 -1.72
CA PRO A 147 26.76 16.72 -2.29
C PRO A 147 27.93 17.05 -3.20
N LYS A 148 27.66 17.30 -4.49
CA LYS A 148 28.66 17.83 -5.42
C LYS A 148 29.27 19.06 -4.75
N SER A 149 30.53 18.95 -4.32
CA SER A 149 31.29 20.10 -3.86
C SER A 149 31.29 21.12 -5.00
N PHE A 150 30.61 22.24 -4.78
CA PHE A 150 30.73 23.38 -5.66
C PHE A 150 32.18 23.84 -5.55
N GLY A 151 33.00 23.49 -6.54
CA GLY A 151 34.36 23.96 -6.63
C GLY A 151 34.36 25.49 -6.59
N SER A 152 34.99 26.06 -5.57
CA SER A 152 35.18 27.51 -5.48
C SER A 152 35.90 27.99 -6.74
N PRO A 153 35.40 29.01 -7.45
CA PRO A 153 36.17 29.63 -8.51
C PRO A 153 37.40 30.28 -7.87
N LYS A 154 38.58 29.81 -8.27
CA LYS A 154 39.83 30.55 -8.02
C LYS A 154 39.80 31.79 -8.91
N GLY A 155 39.74 32.96 -8.30
CA GLY A 155 39.88 34.27 -8.94
C GLY A 155 40.12 35.31 -7.87
#